data_AF-A0A562GLM3-F1
#
_entry.id   AF-A0A562GLM3-F1
#
_cell.length_a   1.000
_cell.length_b   1.000
_cell.length_c   1.000
_cell.angle_alpha   90.00
_cell.angle_beta   90.00
_cell.angle_gamma   90.00
#
_symmetry.space_group_name_H-M   'P 1'
#
loop_
_entity.id
_entity.type
_entity.pdbx_description
1 polymer ?
#
loop_
_entity_poly.entity_id
_entity_poly.type
_entity_poly.pdbx_seq_one_letter_code
_entity_poly.pdbx_strand_id
1 'polypeptide(L)' 'MNIRYLDFKKQETELYDKIWQLSEELDRLDKEGKDTTDTIQRFREVLEEFLLFRQQGGKDLLVKVKL' A
#
# COMPACT_ATOMS: atom_id res chain seq x y z
N MET A 1 -3.75 17.71 -17.12
CA MET A 1 -3.65 16.81 -15.95
C MET A 1 -2.18 16.77 -15.54
N ASN A 2 -1.86 16.94 -14.25
CA ASN A 2 -0.48 17.13 -13.77
C ASN A 2 0.22 15.77 -13.67
N ILE A 3 1.37 15.57 -14.33
CA ILE A 3 2.05 14.26 -14.47
C ILE A 3 2.34 13.64 -13.09
N ARG A 4 2.76 14.45 -12.11
CA ARG A 4 2.99 14.00 -10.71
C ARG A 4 1.74 13.42 -10.04
N TYR A 5 0.57 13.96 -10.35
CA TYR A 5 -0.70 13.46 -9.80
C TYR A 5 -1.08 12.11 -10.42
N LEU A 6 -0.78 11.92 -11.71
CA LEU A 6 -1.03 10.64 -12.39
C LEU A 6 -0.11 9.55 -11.84
N ASP A 7 1.18 9.85 -11.66
CA ASP A 7 2.15 8.92 -11.06
C ASP A 7 1.78 8.57 -9.63
N PHE A 8 1.36 9.57 -8.83
CA PHE A 8 0.86 9.36 -7.47
C PHE A 8 -0.35 8.42 -7.46
N LYS A 9 -1.34 8.63 -8.32
CA LYS A 9 -2.53 7.77 -8.40
C LYS A 9 -2.21 6.36 -8.89
N LYS A 10 -1.23 6.21 -9.78
CA LYS A 10 -0.76 4.91 -10.22
C LYS A 10 -0.11 4.13 -9.08
N GLN A 11 0.83 4.76 -8.36
CA GLN A 11 1.48 4.14 -7.20
C GLN A 11 0.49 3.80 -6.08
N GLU A 12 -0.50 4.66 -5.83
CA GLU A 12 -1.58 4.39 -4.88
C GLU A 12 -2.35 3.11 -5.27
N THR A 13 -2.70 2.96 -6.54
CA THR A 13 -3.43 1.79 -7.05
C THR A 13 -2.59 0.51 -6.94
N GLU A 14 -1.30 0.58 -7.28
CA GLU A 14 -0.38 -0.56 -7.17
C GLU A 14 -0.21 -1.03 -5.72
N LEU A 15 -0.18 -0.12 -4.75
CA LEU A 15 -0.12 -0.46 -3.33
C LEU A 15 -1.41 -1.15 -2.86
N TYR A 16 -2.58 -0.66 -3.27
CA TYR A 16 -3.84 -1.31 -2.93
C TYR A 16 -3.96 -2.71 -3.53
N ASP A 17 -3.52 -2.91 -4.77
CA ASP A 17 -3.53 -4.23 -5.43
C ASP A 17 -2.63 -5.22 -4.70
N LYS A 18 -1.41 -4.80 -4.33
CA LYS A 18 -0.48 -5.63 -3.54
C LYS A 18 -1.05 -6.02 -2.17
N ILE A 19 -1.67 -5.07 -1.46
CA ILE A 19 -2.31 -5.34 -0.15
C ILE A 19 -3.46 -6.35 -0.32
N TRP A 20 -4.27 -6.19 -1.37
CA TRP A 20 -5.36 -7.12 -1.67
C TRP A 20 -4.84 -8.54 -1.93
N GLN A 21 -3.85 -8.69 -2.83
CA GLN A 21 -3.27 -9.98 -3.17
C GLN A 21 -2.68 -10.70 -1.96
N LEU A 22 -1.92 -10.00 -1.13
CA LEU A 22 -1.34 -10.59 0.08
C LEU A 22 -2.42 -10.96 1.11
N SER A 23 -3.54 -10.24 1.14
CA SER A 23 -4.67 -10.58 2.02
C SER A 23 -5.33 -11.88 1.59
N GLU A 24 -5.53 -12.07 0.29
CA GLU A 24 -6.06 -13.35 -0.24
C GLU A 24 -5.06 -14.50 -0.07
N GLU A 25 -3.76 -14.24 -0.23
CA GLU A 25 -2.72 -15.23 0.04
C GLU A 25 -2.74 -15.67 1.50
N LEU A 26 -2.81 -14.73 2.45
CA LEU A 26 -2.91 -15.01 3.88
C LEU A 26 -4.16 -15.81 4.22
N ASP A 27 -5.33 -15.39 3.74
CA ASP A 27 -6.59 -16.10 3.98
C ASP A 27 -6.55 -17.54 3.45
N ARG A 28 -5.95 -17.75 2.27
CA ARG A 28 -5.75 -19.10 1.73
C ARG A 28 -4.82 -19.92 2.59
N LEU A 29 -3.65 -19.38 2.98
CA LEU A 29 -2.66 -20.09 3.78
C LEU A 29 -3.20 -20.44 5.18
N ASP A 30 -3.93 -19.53 5.81
CA ASP A 30 -4.60 -19.75 7.10
C ASP A 30 -5.61 -20.89 7.02
N LYS A 31 -6.46 -20.90 5.99
CA LYS A 31 -7.42 -21.99 5.72
C LYS A 31 -6.74 -23.33 5.43
N GLU A 32 -5.58 -23.31 4.76
CA GLU A 32 -4.78 -24.50 4.51
C GLU A 32 -3.96 -24.96 5.73
N GLY A 33 -3.95 -24.19 6.83
CA GLY A 33 -3.13 -24.46 8.02
C GLY A 33 -1.63 -24.40 7.74
N LYS A 34 -1.23 -23.63 6.72
CA LYS A 34 0.17 -23.45 6.31
C LYS A 34 0.82 -22.34 7.11
N ASP A 35 2.16 -22.37 7.17
CA ASP A 35 2.93 -21.28 7.76
C ASP A 35 2.69 -19.97 6.97
N THR A 36 2.31 -18.92 7.70
CA THR A 36 2.03 -17.58 7.16
C THR A 36 3.13 -16.57 7.48
N THR A 37 4.22 -16.98 8.12
CA THR A 37 5.27 -16.08 8.64
C THR A 37 5.88 -15.24 7.52
N ASP A 38 6.19 -15.87 6.38
CA ASP A 38 6.72 -15.18 5.21
C ASP A 38 5.72 -14.15 4.65
N THR A 39 4.47 -14.57 4.42
CA THR A 39 3.45 -13.70 3.87
C THR A 39 3.12 -12.54 4.82
N ILE A 40 3.12 -12.76 6.14
CA ILE A 40 2.95 -11.69 7.16
C ILE A 40 4.12 -10.70 7.11
N GLN A 41 5.35 -11.17 6.92
CA GLN A 41 6.52 -10.31 6.81
C GLN A 41 6.43 -9.42 5.57
N ARG A 42 6.09 -10.00 4.41
CA ARG A 42 5.83 -9.25 3.17
C ARG A 42 4.67 -8.27 3.34
N PHE A 43 3.62 -8.65 4.08
CA PHE A 43 2.49 -7.77 4.40
C PHE A 43 2.92 -6.54 5.18
N ARG A 44 3.78 -6.73 6.19
CA ARG A 44 4.32 -5.63 7.00
C ARG A 44 5.12 -4.64 6.15
N GLU A 45 5.98 -5.12 5.26
CA GLU A 45 6.78 -4.27 4.37
C GLU A 45 5.88 -3.41 3.47
N VAL A 46 4.89 -4.02 2.82
CA VAL A 46 3.95 -3.30 1.94
C VAL A 46 3.09 -2.28 2.71
N LEU A 47 2.68 -2.60 3.94
CA LEU A 47 1.96 -1.64 4.79
C LEU A 47 2.85 -0.46 5.22
N GLU A 48 4.12 -0.70 5.49
CA GLU A 48 5.07 0.37 5.81
C GLU A 48 5.28 1.30 4.60
N GLU A 49 5.45 0.73 3.40
CA GLU A 49 5.49 1.50 2.14
C GLU A 49 4.22 2.34 1.96
N PHE A 50 3.04 1.75 2.21
CA PHE A 50 1.77 2.45 2.12
C PHE A 50 1.65 3.61 3.12
N LEU A 51 2.10 3.42 4.36
CA LEU A 51 2.11 4.47 5.38
C LEU A 51 3.06 5.61 4.99
N LEU A 52 4.25 5.31 4.48
CA LEU A 52 5.20 6.30 3.99
C LEU A 52 4.64 7.06 2.79
N PHE A 53 4.03 6.35 1.84
CA PHE A 53 3.36 6.94 0.68
C PHE A 53 2.24 7.91 1.09
N ARG A 54 1.36 7.51 2.02
CA ARG A 54 0.32 8.39 2.56
C ARG A 54 0.88 9.60 3.29
N GLN A 55 1.97 9.46 4.03
CA GLN A 55 2.63 10.60 4.67
C GLN A 55 3.22 11.57 3.65
N GLN A 56 3.78 11.08 2.55
CA GLN A 56 4.29 11.92 1.46
C GLN A 56 3.15 12.63 0.71
N GLY A 57 2.09 11.90 0.34
CA GLY A 57 0.90 12.47 -0.29
C GLY A 57 0.15 13.47 0.61
N GLY A 58 0.09 13.20 1.91
CA GLY A 58 -0.50 14.10 2.91
C GLY A 58 0.30 15.39 3.08
N LYS A 59 1.64 15.32 3.03
CA LYS A 59 2.52 16.51 3.03
C LYS A 59 2.32 17.35 1.76
N ASP A 60 2.18 16.71 0.58
CA ASP A 60 1.97 17.41 -0.69
C ASP A 60 0.57 18.07 -0.78
N LEU A 61 -0.45 17.46 -0.16
CA LEU A 61 -1.80 18.02 -0.01
C LEU A 61 -1.87 19.16 1.02
N LEU A 62 -1.13 19.07 2.13
CA LEU A 62 -1.10 20.12 3.17
C LEU A 62 -0.46 21.43 2.67
N VAL A 63 0.49 21.36 1.74
CA VAL A 63 1.07 22.57 1.10
C VAL A 63 0.04 23.31 0.25
N LYS A 64 -0.98 22.62 -0.31
CA LYS A 64 -2.04 23.26 -1.12
C LYS A 64 -3.13 23.96 -0.32
N VAL A 65 -3.27 23.69 0.98
CA VAL A 65 -4.33 24.29 1.83
C VAL A 65 -3.89 25.65 2.41
N LYS A 66 -2.64 26.06 2.20
CA LYS A 66 -2.10 27.35 2.64
C LYS A 66 -2.16 28.36 1.48
N LEU A 67 -3.38 28.81 1.14
CA LEU A 67 -3.63 29.88 0.16
C LEU A 67 -4.56 30.93 0.80
#